data_AF-A0A4Q3DH10-F1
#
_entry.id   AF-A0A4Q3DH10-F1
#
_cell.length_a   1.000
_cell.length_b   1.000
_cell.length_c   1.000
_cell.angle_alpha   90.00
_cell.angle_beta   90.00
_cell.angle_gamma   90.00
#
_symmetry.space_group_name_H-M   'P 1'
#
loop_
_entity.id
_entity.type
_entity.pdbx_description
1 polymer ?
#
loop_
_entity_poly.entity_id
_entity_poly.type
_entity_poly.pdbx_seq_one_letter_code
_entity_poly.pdbx_strand_id
1 'polypeptide(L)'
;MATPLKEIYNDVFFAEFTGAIKTVIPAFSKKEFIRKVRNGAWPQMELKQRMRHLAATLAQYLPGSFAQQVKQLLAIMRALPAESAGMYGSLAY
;
A
#
# COMPACT_ATOMS: atom_id res chain seq x y z
N MET A 1 -10.43 13.05 21.36
CA MET A 1 -10.68 11.68 20.88
C MET A 1 -9.62 11.36 19.85
N ALA A 2 -8.73 10.40 20.12
CA ALA A 2 -7.66 10.06 19.20
C ALA A 2 -8.20 9.18 18.08
N THR A 3 -8.12 9.66 16.83
CA THR A 3 -8.41 8.87 15.65
C THR A 3 -7.46 7.67 15.64
N PRO A 4 -7.93 6.42 15.55
CA PRO A 4 -7.04 5.29 15.63
C PRO A 4 -6.13 5.28 14.40
N LEU A 5 -4.82 5.13 14.60
CA LEU A 5 -3.81 5.15 13.53
C LEU A 5 -4.13 4.20 12.36
N LYS A 6 -4.95 3.17 12.59
CA LYS A 6 -5.43 2.26 11.54
C LYS A 6 -6.31 2.93 10.46
N GLU A 7 -6.84 4.13 10.71
CA GLU A 7 -7.58 4.94 9.73
C GLU A 7 -6.68 5.59 8.66
N ILE A 8 -5.34 5.55 8.86
CA ILE A 8 -4.35 5.91 7.84
C ILE A 8 -4.61 5.16 6.52
N TYR A 9 -5.05 3.89 6.62
CA TYR A 9 -5.38 3.05 5.47
C TYR A 9 -6.80 3.30 4.94
N ASN A 10 -7.06 4.53 4.52
CA ASN A 10 -8.33 4.96 3.91
C ASN A 10 -8.35 4.72 2.38
N ASP A 11 -9.50 4.97 1.74
CA ASP A 11 -9.63 4.82 0.28
C ASP A 11 -8.69 5.73 -0.51
N VAL A 12 -8.35 6.91 0.01
CA VAL A 12 -7.40 7.85 -0.64
C VAL A 12 -6.00 7.23 -0.68
N PHE A 13 -5.51 6.72 0.45
CA PHE A 13 -4.25 5.98 0.53
C PHE A 13 -4.21 4.86 -0.50
N PHE A 14 -5.26 4.04 -0.55
CA PHE A 14 -5.34 2.94 -1.51
C PHE A 14 -5.37 3.41 -2.96
N ALA A 15 -6.09 4.50 -3.26
CA ALA A 15 -6.16 5.06 -4.61
C ALA A 15 -4.78 5.56 -5.09
N GLU A 16 -4.06 6.30 -4.24
CA GLU A 16 -2.72 6.81 -4.52
C GLU A 16 -1.69 5.67 -4.61
N PHE A 17 -1.68 4.77 -3.62
CA PHE A 17 -0.75 3.65 -3.56
C PHE A 17 -0.92 2.70 -4.75
N THR A 18 -2.15 2.29 -5.06
CA THR A 18 -2.42 1.46 -6.24
C THR A 18 -2.19 2.21 -7.56
N GLY A 19 -2.30 3.54 -7.55
CA GLY A 19 -1.88 4.42 -8.64
C GLY A 19 -0.40 4.31 -8.93
N ALA A 20 0.44 4.53 -7.92
CA ALA A 20 1.90 4.42 -8.03
C ALA A 20 2.33 3.02 -8.49
N ILE A 21 1.71 1.96 -7.95
CA ILE A 21 2.00 0.58 -8.39
C ILE A 21 1.65 0.38 -9.86
N LYS A 22 0.50 0.87 -10.32
CA LYS A 22 0.09 0.71 -11.73
C LYS A 22 1.03 1.45 -12.69
N THR A 23 1.62 2.56 -12.26
CA THR A 23 2.63 3.29 -13.06
C THR A 23 3.90 2.46 -13.26
N VAL A 24 4.33 1.72 -12.23
CA VAL A 24 5.55 0.88 -12.28
C VAL A 24 5.27 -0.49 -12.89
N ILE A 25 4.10 -1.06 -12.62
CA ILE A 25 3.65 -2.38 -13.06
C ILE A 25 2.33 -2.19 -13.81
N PRO A 26 2.35 -1.93 -15.13
CA PRO A 26 1.12 -1.67 -15.89
C PRO A 26 0.16 -2.87 -15.92
N ALA A 27 0.69 -4.09 -15.77
CA ALA A 27 -0.10 -5.32 -15.64
C ALA A 27 -0.83 -5.47 -14.28
N PHE A 28 -0.58 -4.57 -13.33
CA PHE A 28 -1.20 -4.60 -12.02
C PHE A 28 -2.68 -4.18 -12.06
N SER A 29 -3.55 -5.01 -11.47
CA SER A 29 -4.98 -4.73 -11.34
C SER A 29 -5.31 -4.18 -9.95
N LYS A 30 -5.59 -2.87 -9.90
CA LYS A 30 -5.98 -2.16 -8.65
C LYS A 30 -7.18 -2.82 -7.97
N LYS A 31 -8.20 -3.22 -8.74
CA LYS A 31 -9.44 -3.82 -8.22
C LYS A 31 -9.18 -5.15 -7.51
N GLU A 32 -8.40 -6.02 -8.14
CA GLU A 32 -8.05 -7.32 -7.57
C GLU A 32 -7.18 -7.18 -6.31
N PHE A 33 -6.24 -6.24 -6.33
CA PHE A 33 -5.42 -5.94 -5.16
C PHE A 33 -6.26 -5.47 -3.97
N ILE A 34 -7.13 -4.47 -4.17
CA ILE A 34 -8.00 -3.96 -3.10
C ILE A 34 -8.93 -5.06 -2.59
N ARG A 35 -9.46 -5.91 -3.47
CA ARG A 35 -10.30 -7.05 -3.09
C ARG A 35 -9.54 -8.07 -2.22
N LYS A 36 -8.26 -8.35 -2.52
CA LYS A 36 -7.42 -9.21 -1.67
C LYS A 36 -7.08 -8.57 -0.32
N VAL A 37 -6.84 -7.26 -0.32
CA VAL A 37 -6.51 -6.52 0.91
C VAL A 37 -7.74 -6.39 1.82
N ARG A 38 -8.85 -5.86 1.30
CA ARG A 38 -10.13 -5.68 2.02
C ARG A 38 -10.94 -6.97 2.06
N ASN A 39 -10.32 -8.05 2.50
CA ASN A 39 -11.03 -9.30 2.78
C ASN A 39 -11.90 -9.16 4.05
N GLY A 40 -12.71 -10.18 4.35
CA GLY A 40 -13.57 -10.18 5.55
C GLY A 40 -12.82 -10.03 6.89
N ALA A 41 -11.51 -10.29 6.92
CA ALA A 41 -10.67 -10.15 8.11
C ALA A 41 -10.10 -8.72 8.27
N TRP A 42 -10.07 -7.90 7.22
CA TRP A 42 -9.57 -6.52 7.24
C TRP A 42 -10.15 -5.61 8.35
N PRO A 43 -11.47 -5.59 8.62
CA PRO A 43 -12.02 -4.76 9.70
C PRO A 43 -11.53 -5.20 11.09
N GLN A 44 -11.21 -6.48 11.26
CA GLN A 44 -10.71 -7.07 12.52
C GLN A 44 -9.19 -6.92 12.67
N MET A 45 -8.47 -6.59 11.59
CA MET A 45 -7.01 -6.46 11.62
C MET A 45 -6.55 -5.19 12.34
N GLU A 46 -5.59 -5.39 13.23
CA GLU A 46 -4.79 -4.35 13.89
C GLU A 46 -3.88 -3.61 12.89
N LEU A 47 -3.38 -2.43 13.26
CA LEU A 47 -2.50 -1.62 12.40
C LEU A 47 -1.29 -2.41 11.85
N LYS A 48 -0.55 -3.09 12.72
CA LYS A 48 0.62 -3.90 12.35
C LYS A 48 0.24 -5.09 11.46
N GLN A 49 -0.95 -5.65 11.65
CA GLN A 49 -1.45 -6.74 10.80
C GLN A 49 -1.81 -6.22 9.40
N ARG A 50 -2.46 -5.06 9.31
CA ARG A 50 -2.74 -4.39 8.03
C ARG A 50 -1.45 -4.10 7.25
N MET A 51 -0.42 -3.58 7.92
CA MET A 51 0.91 -3.36 7.34
C MET A 51 1.49 -4.64 6.74
N ARG A 52 1.52 -5.72 7.51
CA ARG A 52 2.07 -7.02 7.05
C ARG A 52 1.24 -7.61 5.92
N HIS A 53 -0.09 -7.55 6.01
CA HIS A 53 -1.01 -8.04 4.99
C HIS A 53 -0.83 -7.30 3.67
N LEU A 54 -0.67 -5.97 3.72
CA LEU A 54 -0.36 -5.15 2.56
C LEU A 54 0.95 -5.56 1.90
N ALA A 55 2.02 -5.68 2.68
CA ALA A 55 3.33 -6.07 2.17
C ALA A 55 3.31 -7.49 1.56
N ALA A 56 2.68 -8.45 2.24
CA ALA A 56 2.56 -9.82 1.75
C ALA A 56 1.67 -9.93 0.50
N THR A 57 0.61 -9.13 0.42
CA THR A 57 -0.22 -9.05 -0.78
C THR A 57 0.57 -8.44 -1.92
N LEU A 58 1.27 -7.32 -1.69
CA LEU A 58 2.09 -6.64 -2.70
C LEU A 58 3.18 -7.56 -3.27
N ALA A 59 3.85 -8.34 -2.41
CA ALA A 59 4.87 -9.29 -2.82
C ALA A 59 4.37 -10.30 -3.88
N GLN A 60 3.08 -10.67 -3.86
CA GLN A 60 2.47 -11.56 -4.86
C GLN A 60 2.31 -10.91 -6.24
N TYR A 61 2.32 -9.58 -6.31
CA TYR A 61 2.17 -8.82 -7.56
C TYR A 61 3.52 -8.29 -8.10
N LEU A 62 4.62 -8.60 -7.43
CA LEU A 62 5.97 -8.19 -7.82
C LEU A 62 6.67 -9.36 -8.55
N PRO A 63 6.69 -9.36 -9.89
CA PRO A 63 7.34 -10.42 -10.66
C PRO A 63 8.87 -10.28 -10.63
N GLY A 64 9.58 -11.40 -10.79
CA GLY A 64 11.03 -11.43 -11.00
C GLY A 64 11.84 -11.78 -9.75
N SER A 65 13.16 -11.59 -9.86
CA SER A 65 14.09 -11.87 -8.75
C SER A 65 13.99 -10.81 -7.65
N PHE A 66 14.43 -11.12 -6.44
CA PHE A 66 14.43 -10.19 -5.30
C PHE A 66 15.03 -8.81 -5.66
N ALA A 67 16.12 -8.77 -6.43
CA ALA A 67 16.73 -7.53 -6.87
C ALA A 67 15.81 -6.69 -7.79
N GLN A 68 15.03 -7.34 -8.65
CA GLN A 68 14.04 -6.65 -9.49
C GLN A 68 12.87 -6.15 -8.65
N GLN A 69 12.40 -6.95 -7.69
CA GLN A 69 11.33 -6.55 -6.78
C GLN A 69 11.74 -5.33 -5.95
N VAL A 70 12.97 -5.29 -5.43
CA VAL A 70 13.50 -4.12 -4.71
C VAL A 70 13.56 -2.88 -5.61
N LYS A 71 14.01 -3.02 -6.86
CA LYS A 71 14.00 -1.90 -7.83
C LYS A 71 12.59 -1.39 -8.10
N GLN A 72 11.62 -2.28 -8.24
CA GLN A 72 10.21 -1.93 -8.42
C GLN A 72 9.66 -1.21 -7.18
N LEU A 73 9.96 -1.69 -5.97
CA LEU A 73 9.57 -1.04 -4.71
C LEU A 73 10.13 0.39 -4.61
N LEU A 74 11.41 0.58 -4.94
CA LEU A 74 12.02 1.90 -4.98
C LEU A 74 11.38 2.82 -6.03
N ALA A 75 11.01 2.28 -7.19
CA ALA A 75 10.30 3.03 -8.21
C ALA A 75 8.89 3.43 -7.74
N ILE A 76 8.16 2.52 -7.08
CA ILE A 76 6.83 2.79 -6.50
C ILE A 76 6.96 3.90 -5.46
N MET A 77 7.95 3.82 -4.57
CA MET A 77 8.21 4.84 -3.56
C MET A 77 8.45 6.24 -4.15
N ARG A 78 9.10 6.33 -5.31
CA ARG A 78 9.31 7.60 -6.03
C ARG A 78 8.07 8.08 -6.79
N ALA A 79 7.18 7.16 -7.18
CA ALA A 79 5.95 7.47 -7.90
C ALA A 79 4.79 7.85 -6.96
N LEU A 80 4.96 7.71 -5.64
CA LEU A 80 4.01 8.23 -4.66
C LEU A 80 4.06 9.77 -4.64
N PRO A 81 2.91 10.45 -4.69
CA PRO A 81 2.87 11.90 -4.64
C PRO A 81 3.34 12.42 -3.28
N ALA A 82 4.09 13.53 -3.28
CA ALA A 82 4.73 14.09 -2.08
C ALA A 82 3.73 14.57 -1.01
N GLU A 83 2.50 14.88 -1.42
CA GLU A 83 1.43 15.36 -0.54
C GLU A 83 0.97 14.31 0.48
N SER A 84 0.90 13.03 0.07
CA SER A 84 0.57 11.93 0.97
C SER A 84 1.74 11.53 1.87
N ALA A 85 2.98 11.67 1.40
CA ALA A 85 4.17 11.44 2.23
C ALA A 85 4.24 12.39 3.45
N GLY A 86 3.84 13.66 3.27
CA GLY A 86 3.76 14.64 4.36
C GLY A 86 2.62 14.37 5.35
N MET A 87 1.46 13.96 4.85
CA MET A 87 0.26 13.71 5.68
C MET A 87 0.46 12.52 6.64
N TYR A 88 1.12 11.45 6.19
CA TYR A 88 1.40 10.27 7.02
C TYR A 88 2.66 10.42 7.88
N GLY A 89 3.65 11.22 7.47
CA GLY A 89 4.82 11.55 8.28
C GLY A 89 4.49 12.36 9.52
N SER A 90 3.45 13.20 9.46
CA SER A 90 2.95 13.99 10.60
C SER A 90 2.23 13.16 11.66
N LEU A 91 1.73 11.97 11.32
CA LEU A 91 1.05 11.06 12.26
C LEU A 91 2.02 10.14 13.02
N ALA A 92 3.33 10.23 12.73
CA ALA A 92 4.38 9.45 13.36
C ALA A 92 5.06 10.16 14.55
N TYR A 93 4.62 11.38 14.89
CA TYR A 93 5.12 12.18 16.01
C TYR A 93 4.01 12.57 16.98
#